data_AF-A0A085BMK8-F1
#
_entry.id   AF-A0A085BMK8-F1
#
_cell.length_a   1.000
_cell.length_b   1.000
_cell.length_c   1.000
_cell.angle_alpha   90.00
_cell.angle_beta   90.00
_cell.angle_gamma   90.00
#
_symmetry.space_group_name_H-M   'P 1'
#
loop_
_entity.id
_entity.type
_entity.pdbx_description
1 polymer ?
#
loop_
_entity_poly.entity_id
_entity_poly.type
_entity_poly.pdbx_seq_one_letter_code
_entity_poly.pdbx_strand_id
1 'polypeptide(L)'
;MFVCQISFLLQIELNESIDFFGLQTAVFMGCFLSWFYFLIIGLNKKIKNENLKAGTRNLLFLIIFPILYILIAFTIFPSDFNISTEGDSDADPIWLLVMFPVHFFSMFCIFYLIYKTAKTIKVAEVQKPVKFVDFAGEFFLLWFFPIGIWFLQPKINKLAE
;
A
#
# COMPACT_ATOMS: atom_id res chain seq x y z
N MET A 1 -13.60 -0.63 1.61
CA MET A 1 -12.66 -1.63 1.05
C MET A 1 -13.40 -2.66 0.20
N PHE A 2 -14.25 -3.53 0.76
CA PHE A 2 -15.10 -4.43 -0.04
C PHE A 2 -16.07 -3.71 -1.00
N VAL A 3 -16.68 -2.61 -0.55
CA VAL A 3 -17.55 -1.77 -1.40
C VAL A 3 -16.81 -1.21 -2.63
N CYS A 4 -15.54 -0.84 -2.47
CA CYS A 4 -14.72 -0.33 -3.57
C CYS A 4 -14.31 -1.44 -4.56
N GLN A 5 -14.09 -2.68 -4.08
CA GLN A 5 -13.81 -3.84 -4.94
C GLN A 5 -15.04 -4.26 -5.75
N ILE A 6 -16.24 -4.14 -5.17
CA ILE A 6 -17.50 -4.38 -5.89
C ILE A 6 -17.75 -3.25 -6.90
N SER A 7 -17.49 -2.00 -6.51
CA SER A 7 -17.56 -0.85 -7.42
C SER A 7 -16.60 -0.98 -8.61
N PHE A 8 -15.43 -1.58 -8.40
CA PHE A 8 -14.45 -1.89 -9.45
C PHE A 8 -14.97 -2.93 -10.45
N LEU A 9 -15.56 -4.03 -9.96
CA LEU A 9 -16.16 -5.05 -10.83
C LEU A 9 -17.32 -4.47 -11.67
N LEU A 10 -18.14 -3.63 -11.06
CA LEU A 10 -19.27 -2.98 -11.74
C LEU A 10 -18.82 -1.97 -12.81
N GLN A 11 -17.67 -1.30 -12.65
CA GLN A 11 -17.13 -0.36 -13.64
C GLN A 11 -16.54 -1.05 -14.86
N ILE A 12 -15.92 -2.23 -14.71
CA ILE A 12 -15.45 -3.04 -15.85
C ILE A 12 -16.65 -3.43 -16.73
N GLU A 13 -17.81 -3.64 -16.12
CA GLU A 13 -19.03 -4.07 -16.80
C GLU A 13 -19.84 -2.90 -17.41
N LEU A 14 -19.69 -1.69 -16.85
CA LEU A 14 -20.35 -0.47 -17.28
C LEU A 14 -19.37 0.44 -18.03
N ASN A 15 -19.24 0.20 -19.34
CA ASN A 15 -18.43 0.95 -20.30
C ASN A 15 -18.91 2.42 -20.47
N GLU A 16 -18.68 3.29 -19.48
CA GLU A 16 -18.93 4.73 -19.59
C GLU A 16 -17.68 5.50 -20.06
N SER A 17 -17.92 6.55 -20.86
CA SER A 17 -16.95 7.35 -21.61
C SER A 17 -16.02 8.25 -20.78
N ILE A 18 -16.11 8.21 -19.44
CA ILE A 18 -15.21 8.96 -18.56
C ILE A 18 -14.42 7.97 -17.70
N ASP A 19 -13.14 7.83 -18.02
CA ASP A 19 -12.23 6.91 -17.35
C ASP A 19 -11.77 7.46 -15.98
N PHE A 20 -12.62 7.31 -14.97
CA PHE A 20 -12.28 7.61 -13.56
C PHE A 20 -11.45 6.50 -12.89
N PHE A 21 -11.01 5.49 -13.63
CA PHE A 21 -10.34 4.31 -13.10
C PHE A 21 -9.10 4.66 -12.27
N GLY A 22 -8.26 5.55 -12.78
CA GLY A 22 -7.04 5.98 -12.10
C GLY A 22 -7.34 6.70 -10.77
N LEU A 23 -8.34 7.59 -10.77
CA LEU A 23 -8.76 8.31 -9.57
C LEU A 23 -9.33 7.36 -8.51
N GLN A 24 -10.23 6.46 -8.92
CA GLN A 24 -10.82 5.47 -8.01
C GLN A 24 -9.76 4.56 -7.40
N THR A 25 -8.84 4.04 -8.22
CA THR A 25 -7.76 3.16 -7.76
C THR A 25 -6.82 3.90 -6.81
N ALA A 26 -6.49 5.16 -7.11
CA ALA A 26 -5.68 6.01 -6.24
C ALA A 26 -6.36 6.28 -4.88
N VAL A 27 -7.67 6.55 -4.87
CA VAL A 27 -8.45 6.73 -3.63
C VAL A 27 -8.47 5.45 -2.81
N PHE A 28 -8.72 4.30 -3.43
CA PHE A 28 -8.71 3.00 -2.76
C PHE A 28 -7.34 2.70 -2.12
N MET A 29 -6.26 2.87 -2.90
CA MET A 29 -4.90 2.72 -2.41
C MET A 29 -4.62 3.69 -1.26
N GLY A 30 -5.08 4.94 -1.37
CA GLY A 30 -4.94 5.94 -0.31
C GLY A 30 -5.62 5.55 0.98
N CYS A 31 -6.85 5.05 0.93
CA CYS A 31 -7.56 4.54 2.12
C CYS A 31 -6.82 3.35 2.75
N PHE A 32 -6.36 2.40 1.93
CA PHE A 32 -5.62 1.23 2.40
C PHE A 32 -4.28 1.62 3.04
N LEU A 33 -3.51 2.50 2.38
CA LEU A 33 -2.21 2.94 2.88
C LEU A 33 -2.33 3.82 4.15
N SER A 34 -3.39 4.63 4.23
CA SER A 34 -3.70 5.45 5.41
C SER A 34 -4.01 4.59 6.63
N TRP A 35 -4.54 3.39 6.46
CA TRP A 35 -4.75 2.48 7.58
C TRP A 35 -3.43 2.12 8.28
N PHE A 36 -2.36 1.83 7.53
CA PHE A 36 -1.03 1.59 8.12
C PHE A 36 -0.48 2.82 8.85
N TYR A 37 -0.71 4.03 8.32
CA TYR A 37 -0.33 5.29 8.98
C TYR A 37 -0.94 5.40 10.38
N PHE A 38 -2.25 5.17 10.48
CA PHE A 38 -2.96 5.23 11.75
C PHE A 38 -2.54 4.13 12.70
N LEU A 39 -2.26 2.91 12.20
CA LEU A 39 -1.71 1.84 13.02
C LEU A 39 -0.37 2.22 13.64
N ILE A 40 0.57 2.74 12.84
CA ILE A 40 1.89 3.14 13.36
C ILE A 40 1.75 4.23 14.42
N ILE A 41 0.95 5.27 14.16
CA ILE A 41 0.76 6.37 15.12
C ILE A 41 0.05 5.90 16.39
N GLY A 42 -1.02 5.11 16.24
CA GLY A 42 -1.78 4.57 17.37
C GLY A 42 -0.95 3.69 18.27
N LEU A 43 -0.20 2.75 17.69
CA LEU A 43 0.64 1.82 18.43
C LEU A 43 1.90 2.48 19.00
N ASN A 44 2.48 3.48 18.32
CA ASN A 44 3.57 4.27 18.89
C ASN A 44 3.21 4.94 20.22
N LYS A 45 1.93 5.31 20.43
CA LYS A 45 1.47 5.85 21.71
C LYS A 45 1.45 4.81 22.84
N LYS A 46 1.40 3.53 22.50
CA LYS A 46 1.39 2.39 23.44
C LYS A 46 2.79 1.85 23.73
N ILE A 47 3.81 2.29 22.98
CA ILE A 47 5.22 1.92 23.22
C ILE A 47 5.79 2.83 24.32
N LYS A 48 6.23 2.24 25.43
CA LYS A 48 6.72 2.96 26.62
C LYS A 48 8.08 3.64 26.40
N ASN A 49 8.95 3.03 25.61
CA ASN A 49 10.30 3.54 25.38
C ASN A 49 10.35 4.32 24.05
N GLU A 50 10.65 5.62 24.13
CA GLU A 50 10.76 6.52 22.97
C GLU A 50 11.74 6.00 21.91
N ASN A 51 12.84 5.36 22.31
CA ASN A 51 13.86 4.84 21.39
C ASN A 51 13.37 3.66 20.54
N LEU A 52 12.24 3.05 20.91
CA LEU A 52 11.65 1.93 20.17
C LEU A 52 10.56 2.35 19.20
N LYS A 53 10.09 3.60 19.27
CA LYS A 53 9.00 4.09 18.42
C LYS A 53 9.44 4.19 16.96
N ALA A 54 8.53 3.88 16.05
CA ALA A 54 8.79 4.05 14.62
C ALA A 54 8.79 5.53 14.26
N GLY A 55 9.83 6.00 13.56
CA GLY A 55 9.89 7.39 13.10
C GLY A 55 8.75 7.73 12.13
N THR A 56 8.03 8.82 12.35
CA THR A 56 6.81 9.17 11.60
C THR A 56 7.05 10.16 10.45
N ARG A 57 8.18 10.89 10.46
CA ARG A 57 8.49 11.97 9.49
C ARG A 57 8.31 11.57 8.03
N ASN A 58 8.75 10.38 7.66
CA ASN A 58 8.76 9.92 6.27
C ASN A 58 7.51 9.11 5.90
N LEU A 59 6.54 8.90 6.81
CA LEU A 59 5.39 8.03 6.54
C LEU A 59 4.47 8.60 5.46
N LEU A 60 4.20 9.91 5.48
CA LEU A 60 3.36 10.55 4.48
C LEU A 60 3.96 10.41 3.08
N PHE A 61 5.28 10.54 2.94
CA PHE A 61 5.96 10.33 1.67
C PHE A 61 5.75 8.90 1.12
N LEU A 62 5.90 7.89 1.98
CA LEU A 62 5.69 6.47 1.61
C LEU A 62 4.25 6.16 1.18
N ILE A 63 3.29 7.01 1.52
CA ILE A 63 1.87 6.86 1.18
C ILE A 63 1.54 7.67 -0.07
N ILE A 64 1.96 8.93 -0.11
CA ILE A 64 1.67 9.85 -1.21
C ILE A 64 2.32 9.37 -2.51
N PHE A 65 3.55 8.85 -2.45
CA PHE A 65 4.27 8.42 -3.65
C PHE A 65 3.52 7.32 -4.42
N PRO A 66 3.13 6.18 -3.81
CA PRO A 66 2.33 5.16 -4.51
C PRO A 66 0.99 5.64 -5.05
N ILE A 67 0.31 6.55 -4.32
CA ILE A 67 -0.97 7.12 -4.74
C ILE A 67 -0.80 7.98 -5.99
N LEU A 68 0.18 8.89 -5.97
CA LEU A 68 0.49 9.75 -7.12
C LEU A 68 0.95 8.92 -8.32
N TYR A 69 1.78 7.90 -8.08
CA TYR A 69 2.22 6.99 -9.13
C TYR A 69 1.03 6.29 -9.79
N ILE A 70 0.12 5.67 -9.03
CA ILE A 70 -1.08 5.01 -9.59
C ILE A 70 -1.95 6.01 -10.34
N LEU A 71 -2.18 7.19 -9.75
CA LEU A 71 -3.00 8.21 -10.40
C LEU A 71 -2.41 8.58 -11.77
N ILE A 72 -1.12 8.93 -11.82
CA ILE A 72 -0.42 9.30 -13.05
C ILE A 72 -0.38 8.14 -14.05
N ALA A 73 -0.07 6.93 -13.57
CA ALA A 73 0.03 5.75 -14.41
C ALA A 73 -1.29 5.42 -15.11
N PHE A 74 -2.44 5.63 -14.46
CA PHE A 74 -3.73 5.30 -15.05
C PHE A 74 -4.44 6.49 -15.72
N THR A 75 -4.06 7.74 -15.44
CA THR A 75 -4.63 8.90 -16.15
C THR A 75 -3.87 9.27 -17.43
N ILE A 76 -2.55 9.04 -17.45
CA ILE A 76 -1.71 9.40 -18.60
C ILE A 76 -1.56 8.23 -19.58
N PHE A 77 -1.61 6.98 -19.11
CA PHE A 77 -1.34 5.78 -19.93
C PHE A 77 -2.53 4.87 -20.30
N PRO A 78 -3.82 5.25 -20.18
CA PRO A 78 -4.92 4.31 -20.46
C PRO A 78 -4.99 3.86 -21.94
N SER A 79 -4.29 4.54 -22.87
CA SER A 79 -4.33 4.25 -24.31
C SER A 79 -3.20 3.38 -24.85
N ASP A 80 -2.06 3.26 -24.17
CA ASP A 80 -0.81 2.77 -24.79
C ASP A 80 -0.37 1.38 -24.31
N PHE A 81 -1.08 0.78 -23.35
CA PHE A 81 -0.79 -0.58 -22.85
C PHE A 81 -1.48 -1.68 -23.68
N ASN A 82 -1.70 -1.45 -24.98
CA ASN A 82 -2.08 -2.50 -25.92
C ASN A 82 -0.81 -3.22 -26.40
N ILE A 83 -0.50 -4.36 -25.80
CA ILE A 83 0.49 -5.30 -26.36
C ILE A 83 -0.20 -6.00 -27.52
N SER A 84 -0.10 -5.42 -28.72
CA SER A 84 -0.55 -6.09 -29.94
C SER A 84 0.35 -7.32 -30.17
N THR A 85 -0.25 -8.47 -30.49
CA THR A 85 0.51 -9.67 -30.89
C THR A 85 1.17 -9.51 -32.27
N GLU A 86 0.94 -8.39 -32.96
CA GLU A 86 1.42 -8.12 -34.31
C GLU A 86 2.75 -7.35 -34.35
N GLY A 87 3.36 -7.04 -33.21
CA GLY A 87 4.73 -6.50 -33.14
C GLY A 87 4.83 -4.98 -33.29
N ASP A 88 3.73 -4.29 -33.59
CA ASP A 88 3.63 -2.84 -33.50
C ASP A 88 3.12 -2.45 -32.10
N SER A 89 4.05 -2.15 -31.21
CA SER A 89 3.73 -1.47 -29.95
C SER A 89 3.69 0.04 -30.19
N ASP A 90 2.53 0.66 -30.07
CA ASP A 90 2.39 2.14 -30.08
C ASP A 90 3.03 2.79 -28.84
N ALA A 91 3.40 1.99 -27.84
CA ALA A 91 4.09 2.44 -26.64
C ALA A 91 5.53 2.87 -26.94
N ASP A 92 5.83 4.16 -26.78
CA ASP A 92 7.21 4.68 -26.86
C ASP A 92 8.11 3.95 -25.83
N PRO A 93 9.20 3.28 -26.26
CA PRO A 93 10.13 2.58 -25.38
C PRO A 93 10.67 3.43 -24.21
N ILE A 94 10.71 4.76 -24.37
CA ILE A 94 11.13 5.69 -23.32
C ILE A 94 10.20 5.60 -22.10
N TRP A 95 8.90 5.39 -22.32
CA TRP A 95 7.94 5.25 -21.22
C TRP A 95 8.16 3.99 -20.41
N LEU A 96 8.47 2.86 -21.06
CA LEU A 96 8.81 1.62 -20.36
C LEU A 96 10.08 1.78 -19.50
N LEU A 97 11.09 2.48 -20.04
CA LEU A 97 12.34 2.75 -19.34
C LEU A 97 12.16 3.60 -18.07
N VAL A 98 11.25 4.58 -18.09
CA VAL A 98 10.99 5.47 -16.94
C VAL A 98 9.98 4.87 -15.97
N MET A 99 8.90 4.26 -16.48
CA MET A 99 7.81 3.74 -15.67
C MET A 99 8.26 2.59 -14.79
N PHE A 100 9.11 1.71 -15.31
CA PHE A 100 9.56 0.52 -14.59
C PHE A 100 10.32 0.88 -13.28
N PRO A 101 11.39 1.71 -13.28
CA PRO A 101 12.03 2.17 -12.05
C PRO A 101 11.06 2.85 -11.07
N VAL A 102 10.14 3.68 -11.58
CA VAL A 102 9.15 4.39 -10.76
C VAL A 102 8.18 3.40 -10.10
N HIS A 103 7.75 2.37 -10.82
CA HIS A 103 6.93 1.29 -10.29
C HIS A 103 7.63 0.53 -9.17
N PHE A 104 8.89 0.13 -9.38
CA PHE A 104 9.68 -0.58 -8.37
C PHE A 104 9.91 0.27 -7.12
N PHE A 105 10.11 1.58 -7.28
CA PHE A 105 10.21 2.49 -6.15
C PHE A 105 8.87 2.63 -5.40
N SER A 106 7.74 2.68 -6.11
CA SER A 106 6.41 2.64 -5.50
C SER A 106 6.19 1.35 -4.70
N MET A 107 6.54 0.18 -5.26
CA MET A 107 6.51 -1.10 -4.54
C MET A 107 7.40 -1.07 -3.30
N PHE A 108 8.60 -0.53 -3.40
CA PHE A 108 9.50 -0.35 -2.26
C PHE A 108 8.85 0.51 -1.16
N CYS A 109 8.18 1.62 -1.51
CA CYS A 109 7.46 2.44 -0.54
C CYS A 109 6.39 1.65 0.21
N ILE A 110 5.58 0.85 -0.51
CA ILE A 110 4.53 0.01 0.07
C ILE A 110 5.14 -1.05 1.00
N PHE A 111 6.13 -1.81 0.53
CA PHE A 111 6.78 -2.84 1.34
C PHE A 111 7.47 -2.27 2.58
N TYR A 112 8.11 -1.10 2.45
CA TYR A 112 8.74 -0.44 3.58
C TYR A 112 7.70 0.07 4.60
N LEU A 113 6.54 0.53 4.16
CA LEU A 113 5.43 0.90 5.04
C LEU A 113 4.87 -0.33 5.78
N ILE A 114 4.69 -1.46 5.08
CA ILE A 114 4.26 -2.74 5.68
C ILE A 114 5.29 -3.20 6.73
N TYR A 115 6.59 -3.17 6.38
CA TYR A 115 7.70 -3.48 7.28
C TYR A 115 7.65 -2.63 8.56
N LYS A 116 7.50 -1.31 8.42
CA LYS A 116 7.41 -0.41 9.58
C LYS A 116 6.19 -0.72 10.44
N THR A 117 5.05 -1.05 9.81
CA THR A 117 3.83 -1.36 10.56
C THR A 117 3.94 -2.68 11.32
N ALA A 118 4.38 -3.76 10.65
CA ALA A 118 4.62 -5.06 11.27
C ALA A 118 5.59 -4.96 12.45
N LYS A 119 6.71 -4.23 12.25
CA LYS A 119 7.67 -3.96 13.32
C LYS A 119 7.02 -3.20 14.48
N THR A 120 6.22 -2.17 14.21
CA THR A 120 5.56 -1.37 15.24
C THR A 120 4.58 -2.21 16.05
N ILE A 121 3.81 -3.08 15.40
CA ILE A 121 2.91 -4.05 16.06
C ILE A 121 3.70 -4.93 17.02
N LYS A 122 4.79 -5.52 16.55
CA LYS A 122 5.59 -6.42 17.38
C LYS A 122 6.26 -5.70 18.55
N VAL A 123 6.81 -4.51 18.32
CA VAL A 123 7.40 -3.69 19.39
C VAL A 123 6.35 -3.27 20.42
N ALA A 124 5.13 -2.91 19.99
CA ALA A 124 4.04 -2.58 20.91
C ALA A 124 3.62 -3.79 21.77
N GLU A 125 3.70 -5.01 21.23
CA GLU A 125 3.44 -6.25 21.97
C GLU A 125 4.55 -6.55 22.99
N VAL A 126 5.83 -6.54 22.58
CA VAL A 126 6.93 -7.04 23.43
C VAL A 126 7.67 -5.96 24.22
N GLN A 127 7.48 -4.68 23.88
CA GLN A 127 8.08 -3.50 24.52
C GLN A 127 9.63 -3.55 24.57
N LYS A 128 10.25 -4.22 23.59
CA LYS A 128 11.68 -4.45 23.47
C LYS A 128 12.13 -4.34 22.00
N PRO A 129 13.42 -4.17 21.73
CA PRO A 129 13.95 -4.23 20.37
C PRO A 129 13.64 -5.58 19.71
N VAL A 130 13.26 -5.56 18.44
CA VAL A 130 12.92 -6.76 17.64
C VAL A 130 13.72 -6.79 16.34
N LYS A 131 14.04 -8.00 15.89
CA LYS A 131 14.63 -8.32 14.59
C LYS A 131 13.52 -8.70 13.60
N PHE A 132 13.82 -8.70 12.31
CA PHE A 132 12.82 -9.05 11.27
C PHE A 132 12.15 -10.41 11.49
N VAL A 133 12.92 -11.42 11.91
CA VAL A 133 12.39 -12.77 12.19
C VAL A 133 11.29 -12.74 13.26
N ASP A 134 11.36 -11.81 14.22
CA ASP A 134 10.38 -11.72 15.31
C ASP A 134 9.02 -11.20 14.85
N PHE A 135 8.95 -10.51 13.70
CA PHE A 135 7.73 -9.91 13.14
C PHE A 135 7.47 -10.28 11.67
N ALA A 136 8.17 -11.28 11.14
CA ALA A 136 7.99 -11.74 9.77
C ALA A 136 6.54 -12.22 9.54
N GLY A 137 5.94 -12.89 10.54
CA GLY A 137 4.54 -13.29 10.49
C GLY A 137 3.60 -12.11 10.29
N GLU A 138 3.73 -11.06 11.09
CA GLU A 138 2.94 -9.82 10.96
C GLU A 138 3.18 -9.14 9.59
N PHE A 139 4.41 -9.18 9.06
CA PHE A 139 4.72 -8.66 7.73
C PHE A 139 3.96 -9.41 6.63
N PHE A 140 4.02 -10.74 6.61
CA PHE A 140 3.33 -11.54 5.61
C PHE A 140 1.80 -11.47 5.76
N LEU A 141 1.28 -11.40 6.99
CA LEU A 141 -0.15 -11.18 7.23
C LEU A 141 -0.63 -9.84 6.65
N LEU A 142 0.15 -8.77 6.83
CA LEU A 142 -0.17 -7.47 6.22
C LEU A 142 -0.04 -7.47 4.70
N TRP A 143 0.92 -8.23 4.15
CA TRP A 143 1.12 -8.33 2.71
C TRP A 143 0.01 -9.14 2.02
N PHE A 144 -0.40 -10.28 2.59
CA PHE A 144 -1.50 -11.13 2.09
C PHE A 144 -2.88 -10.63 2.52
N PHE A 145 -3.10 -9.32 2.38
CA PHE A 145 -4.42 -8.71 2.58
C PHE A 145 -5.44 -9.30 1.57
N PRO A 146 -6.72 -9.58 1.96
CA PRO A 146 -7.36 -9.29 3.24
C PRO A 146 -7.17 -10.36 4.33
N ILE A 147 -6.69 -11.55 3.97
CA ILE A 147 -6.69 -12.74 4.84
C ILE A 147 -5.96 -12.47 6.15
N GLY A 148 -4.81 -11.81 6.10
CA GLY A 148 -4.03 -11.58 7.32
C GLY A 148 -4.66 -10.58 8.30
N ILE A 149 -5.63 -9.76 7.90
CA ILE A 149 -6.33 -8.86 8.83
C ILE A 149 -7.11 -9.64 9.88
N TRP A 150 -7.72 -10.76 9.54
CA TRP A 150 -8.50 -11.55 10.49
C TRP A 150 -7.66 -12.05 11.66
N PHE A 151 -6.38 -12.29 11.45
CA PHE A 151 -5.44 -12.67 12.51
C PHE A 151 -4.83 -11.46 13.22
N LEU A 152 -4.59 -10.37 12.48
CA LEU A 152 -3.89 -9.21 13.01
C LEU A 152 -4.79 -8.28 13.82
N GLN A 153 -6.05 -8.11 13.41
CA GLN A 153 -6.97 -7.18 14.03
C GLN A 153 -7.29 -7.54 15.51
N PRO A 154 -7.56 -8.81 15.88
CA PRO A 154 -7.72 -9.19 17.29
C PRO A 154 -6.47 -8.91 18.13
N LYS A 155 -5.26 -9.08 17.56
CA LYS A 155 -4.01 -8.75 18.26
C LYS A 155 -3.88 -7.26 18.51
N ILE A 156 -4.17 -6.43 17.50
CA ILE A 156 -4.09 -4.97 17.61
C ILE A 156 -5.09 -4.45 18.66
N ASN A 157 -6.31 -4.99 18.71
CA ASN A 157 -7.32 -4.57 19.68
C ASN A 157 -6.89 -4.81 21.13
N LYS A 158 -6.23 -5.93 21.41
CA LYS A 158 -5.67 -6.22 22.75
C LYS A 158 -4.59 -5.23 23.19
N LEU A 159 -3.91 -4.57 22.24
CA LEU A 159 -2.92 -3.52 22.52
C LEU A 159 -3.57 -2.13 22.69
N ALA A 160 -4.79 -1.98 22.18
CA ALA A 160 -5.54 -0.72 22.23
C ALA A 160 -6.32 -0.55 23.54
N GLU A 161 -6.74 -1.65 24.17
CA GLU A 161 -7.19 -1.72 25.57
C GLU A 161 -6.09 -1.24 26.55
#